data_AF-A0A0W8FJL1-F1
#
_entry.id   AF-A0A0W8FJL1-F1
#
_cell.length_a   1.000
_cell.length_b   1.000
_cell.length_c   1.000
_cell.angle_alpha   90.00
_cell.angle_beta   90.00
_cell.angle_gamma   90.00
#
_symmetry.space_group_name_H-M   'P 1'
#
loop_
_entity.id
_entity.type
_entity.pdbx_description
1 polymer ?
#
loop_
_entity_poly.entity_id
_entity_poly.type
_entity_poly.pdbx_seq_one_letter_code
_entity_poly.pdbx_strand_id
1 'polypeptide(L)'
;MVQGLRDCFGVEPEESDGRYTISFGALQRLEVWTGEKGKTLVVDTESNADVNDGVIMDTNRRFREYLYVVTGYTAKERAKKVKKSVE
;
A
#
# COMPACT_ATOMS: atom_id res chain seq x y z
N MET A 1 -9.17 -5.12 1.17
CA MET A 1 -7.69 -5.28 1.14
C MET A 1 -7.27 -5.92 -0.18
N VAL A 2 -7.39 -7.24 -0.33
CA VAL A 2 -6.94 -8.00 -1.53
C VAL A 2 -7.51 -7.46 -2.84
N GLN A 3 -8.81 -7.19 -2.90
CA GLN A 3 -9.46 -6.62 -4.10
C GLN A 3 -8.90 -5.25 -4.49
N GLY A 4 -8.51 -4.42 -3.52
CA GLY A 4 -7.87 -3.13 -3.81
C GLY A 4 -6.50 -3.29 -4.44
N LEU A 5 -5.75 -4.35 -4.11
CA LEU A 5 -4.47 -4.63 -4.77
C LEU A 5 -4.68 -4.97 -6.25
N ARG A 6 -5.67 -5.83 -6.52
CA ARG A 6 -6.04 -6.23 -7.89
C ARG A 6 -6.53 -5.04 -8.71
N ASP A 7 -7.38 -4.19 -8.13
CA ASP A 7 -7.98 -3.04 -8.83
C ASP A 7 -6.94 -1.94 -9.12
N CYS A 8 -6.12 -1.57 -8.12
CA CYS A 8 -5.16 -0.47 -8.27
C CYS A 8 -3.88 -0.87 -9.01
N PHE A 9 -3.40 -2.10 -8.84
CA PHE A 9 -2.13 -2.54 -9.42
C PHE A 9 -2.31 -3.50 -10.60
N GLY A 10 -3.48 -4.13 -10.75
CA GLY A 10 -3.71 -5.11 -11.83
C GLY A 10 -2.91 -6.40 -11.68
N VAL A 11 -2.40 -6.67 -10.48
CA VAL A 11 -1.56 -7.84 -10.18
C VAL A 11 -2.24 -8.74 -9.17
N GLU A 12 -1.91 -10.03 -9.23
CA GLU A 12 -2.44 -11.01 -8.30
C GLU A 12 -1.57 -11.07 -7.04
N PRO A 13 -2.10 -10.76 -5.85
CA PRO A 13 -1.35 -10.87 -4.61
C PRO A 13 -1.11 -12.33 -4.24
N GLU A 14 0.12 -12.60 -3.83
CA GLU A 14 0.51 -13.87 -3.23
C GLU A 14 0.11 -13.86 -1.75
N GLU A 15 -0.71 -14.82 -1.34
CA GLU A 15 -1.08 -15.01 0.06
C GLU A 15 -0.07 -15.93 0.76
N SER A 16 0.51 -15.46 1.86
CA SER A 16 1.43 -16.21 2.69
C SER A 16 1.21 -15.87 4.17
N ASP A 17 0.81 -16.86 4.97
CA ASP A 17 0.60 -16.72 6.42
C ASP A 17 -0.35 -15.58 6.82
N GLY A 18 -1.42 -15.37 6.04
CA GLY A 18 -2.39 -14.27 6.26
C GLY A 18 -1.88 -12.88 5.86
N ARG A 19 -0.73 -12.81 5.18
CA ARG A 19 -0.18 -11.61 4.56
C ARG A 19 -0.31 -11.71 3.04
N TYR A 20 -0.46 -10.57 2.39
CA TYR A 20 -0.62 -10.49 0.95
C TYR A 20 0.52 -9.67 0.37
N THR A 21 1.28 -10.26 -0.55
CA THR A 21 2.46 -9.63 -1.13
C THR A 21 2.29 -9.43 -2.63
N ILE A 22 2.67 -8.25 -3.14
CA ILE A 22 2.74 -7.95 -4.57
C ILE A 22 4.07 -7.27 -4.91
N SER A 23 4.41 -7.28 -6.20
CA SER A 23 5.53 -6.52 -6.76
C SER A 23 5.00 -5.71 -7.96
N PHE A 24 5.26 -4.41 -7.99
CA PHE A 24 4.78 -3.54 -9.06
C PHE A 24 5.69 -2.34 -9.29
N GLY A 25 6.23 -2.20 -10.50
CA GLY A 25 6.98 -1.02 -10.93
C GLY A 25 8.17 -0.73 -10.01
N ALA A 26 8.10 0.38 -9.27
CA ALA A 26 9.12 0.79 -8.31
C ALA A 26 9.02 0.06 -6.96
N LEU A 27 7.91 -0.60 -6.66
CA LEU A 27 7.73 -1.42 -5.47
C LEU A 27 8.24 -2.83 -5.77
N GLN A 28 9.42 -3.16 -5.24
CA GLN A 28 9.96 -4.52 -5.29
C GLN A 28 9.08 -5.46 -4.48
N ARG A 29 8.58 -4.99 -3.33
CA ARG A 29 7.68 -5.73 -2.48
C ARG A 29 6.70 -4.78 -1.82
N LEU A 30 5.42 -5.12 -1.86
CA LEU A 30 4.38 -4.50 -1.04
C LEU A 30 3.66 -5.64 -0.34
N GLU A 31 3.85 -5.73 0.97
CA GLU A 31 3.20 -6.69 1.84
C GLU A 31 2.13 -5.98 2.67
N VAL A 32 0.91 -6.53 2.68
CA VAL A 32 -0.21 -6.00 3.47
C VAL A 32 -0.80 -7.08 4.35
N TRP A 33 -1.10 -6.72 5.58
CA TRP A 33 -1.77 -7.62 6.52
C TRP A 33 -2.57 -6.84 7.54
N THR A 34 -3.49 -7.53 8.20
CA THR A 34 -4.24 -6.95 9.32
C THR A 34 -3.41 -7.03 10.59
N GLY A 35 -3.19 -5.89 11.24
CA GLY A 35 -2.53 -5.81 12.55
C GLY A 35 -3.41 -6.32 13.68
N GLU A 36 -2.90 -6.22 14.91
CA GLU A 36 -3.55 -6.79 16.11
C GLU A 36 -5.04 -6.42 16.22
N LYS A 37 -5.86 -7.45 16.46
CA LYS A 37 -7.33 -7.38 16.60
C LYS A 37 -8.10 -6.96 15.33
N GLY A 38 -7.48 -6.96 14.16
CA GLY A 38 -8.16 -6.73 12.87
C GLY A 38 -8.65 -5.29 12.65
N LYS A 39 -8.20 -4.33 13.48
CA LYS A 39 -8.62 -2.92 13.42
C LYS A 39 -7.66 -2.01 12.67
N THR A 40 -6.46 -2.51 12.37
CA THR A 40 -5.39 -1.74 11.75
C THR A 40 -4.92 -2.48 10.51
N LEU A 41 -4.74 -1.75 9.41
CA LEU A 41 -4.07 -2.27 8.23
C LEU A 41 -2.59 -1.94 8.34
N VAL A 42 -1.74 -2.95 8.30
CA VAL A 42 -0.29 -2.79 8.23
C VAL A 42 0.13 -2.99 6.78
N VAL A 43 0.98 -2.08 6.31
CA VAL A 43 1.47 -2.05 4.94
C VAL A 43 2.98 -1.87 5.03
N ASP A 44 3.71 -2.85 4.55
CA ASP A 44 5.16 -2.84 4.42
C ASP A 44 5.50 -2.72 2.94
N THR A 45 6.39 -1.81 2.60
CA THR A 45 6.76 -1.52 1.21
C THR A 45 8.25 -1.39 1.07
N GLU A 46 8.82 -2.15 0.15
CA GLU A 46 10.19 -2.04 -0.32
C GLU A 46 10.16 -1.46 -1.74
N SER A 47 10.73 -0.27 -1.89
CA SER A 47 10.79 0.45 -3.17
C SER A 47 12.23 0.62 -3.65
N ASN A 48 12.45 0.37 -4.94
CA ASN A 48 13.72 0.61 -5.61
C ASN A 48 13.73 2.01 -6.25
N ALA A 49 14.62 2.88 -5.77
CA ALA A 49 14.82 4.23 -6.30
C ALA A 49 15.68 4.28 -7.57
N ASP A 50 16.24 3.15 -8.01
CA ASP A 50 17.07 3.03 -9.21
C ASP A 50 16.23 2.92 -10.51
N VAL A 51 14.90 2.85 -10.38
CA VAL A 51 13.98 2.81 -11.53
C VAL A 51 13.67 4.21 -12.06
N ASN A 52 13.18 4.29 -13.29
CA ASN A 52 12.85 5.56 -13.94
C ASN A 52 11.80 6.37 -13.15
N ASP A 53 11.97 7.69 -13.08
CA ASP A 53 11.05 8.63 -12.41
C ASP A 53 9.58 8.44 -12.80
N GLY A 54 9.29 8.14 -14.08
CA GLY A 54 7.93 7.86 -14.54
C GLY A 54 7.31 6.65 -13.86
N VAL A 55 8.10 5.60 -13.62
CA VAL A 55 7.68 4.39 -12.90
C VAL A 55 7.49 4.69 -11.41
N ILE A 56 8.37 5.48 -10.80
CA ILE A 56 8.24 5.92 -9.40
C ILE A 56 6.94 6.71 -9.20
N MET A 57 6.66 7.67 -10.09
CA MET A 57 5.45 8.50 -10.05
C MET A 57 4.18 7.65 -10.23
N ASP A 58 4.15 6.74 -11.19
CA ASP A 58 3.00 5.85 -11.44
C ASP A 58 2.74 4.91 -10.24
N THR A 59 3.82 4.32 -9.71
CA THR A 59 3.76 3.43 -8.55
C THR A 59 3.22 4.17 -7.32
N ASN A 60 3.73 5.38 -7.04
CA ASN A 60 3.24 6.19 -5.93
C ASN A 60 1.77 6.61 -6.09
N ARG A 61 1.33 6.89 -7.32
CA ARG A 61 -0.07 7.22 -7.61
C ARG A 61 -0.98 6.04 -7.27
N ARG A 62 -0.68 4.85 -7.80
CA ARG A 62 -1.44 3.62 -7.52
C ARG A 62 -1.43 3.25 -6.05
N PHE A 63 -0.29 3.41 -5.38
CA PHE A 63 -0.18 3.15 -3.93
C PHE A 63 -1.10 4.05 -3.10
N ARG A 64 -1.17 5.35 -3.42
CA ARG A 64 -2.08 6.28 -2.73
C ARG A 64 -3.54 5.93 -2.96
N GLU A 65 -3.89 5.54 -4.18
CA GLU A 65 -5.23 5.08 -4.56
C GLU A 65 -5.60 3.80 -3.85
N TYR A 66 -4.70 2.80 -3.81
CA TYR A 66 -4.87 1.56 -3.08
C TYR A 66 -5.23 1.82 -1.63
N LEU A 67 -4.40 2.60 -0.94
CA LEU A 67 -4.66 2.94 0.44
C LEU A 67 -6.05 3.60 0.57
N TYR A 68 -6.43 4.51 -0.35
CA TYR A 68 -7.74 5.19 -0.32
C TYR A 68 -8.89 4.20 -0.40
N VAL A 69 -8.82 3.25 -1.32
CA VAL A 69 -9.82 2.19 -1.48
C VAL A 69 -9.91 1.32 -0.23
N VAL A 70 -8.78 0.93 0.38
CA VAL A 70 -8.80 -0.03 1.51
C VAL A 70 -9.02 0.60 2.87
N THR A 71 -8.70 1.89 3.07
CA THR A 71 -8.91 2.57 4.34
C THR A 71 -10.04 3.60 4.32
N GLY A 72 -10.54 3.98 3.14
CA GLY A 72 -11.53 5.06 2.97
C GLY A 72 -11.01 6.46 3.32
N TYR A 73 -9.73 6.60 3.68
CA TYR A 73 -9.15 7.88 4.13
C TYR A 73 -8.54 8.61 2.96
N THR A 74 -8.99 9.84 2.71
CA THR A 74 -8.34 10.71 1.73
C THR A 74 -6.90 11.02 2.17
N ALA A 75 -6.03 11.38 1.21
CA ALA A 75 -4.65 11.80 1.52
C ALA A 75 -4.59 12.92 2.58
N LYS A 76 -5.60 13.83 2.60
CA LYS A 76 -5.74 14.87 3.63
C LYS A 76 -6.03 14.29 5.02
N GLU A 77 -6.92 13.31 5.12
CA GLU A 77 -7.25 12.67 6.40
C GLU A 77 -6.08 11.84 6.95
N ARG A 78 -5.29 11.22 6.07
CA ARG A 78 -4.06 10.52 6.47
C ARG A 78 -3.01 11.47 7.03
N ALA A 79 -2.76 12.60 6.36
CA ALA A 79 -1.80 13.59 6.85
C ALA A 79 -2.16 14.11 8.25
N LYS A 80 -3.46 14.18 8.56
CA LYS A 80 -3.96 14.61 9.88
C LYS A 80 -3.81 13.53 10.96
N LYS A 81 -3.94 12.24 10.60
CA LYS A 81 -3.73 11.11 11.52
C LYS A 81 -2.27 10.77 11.76
N VAL A 82 -1.39 10.87 10.75
CA VAL A 82 0.07 10.66 10.92
C VAL A 82 0.66 11.61 11.95
N LYS A 83 0.19 12.87 11.98
CA LYS A 83 0.59 13.84 13.00
C LYS A 83 0.13 13.49 14.43
N LYS A 84 -0.84 12.60 14.60
CA LYS A 84 -1.44 12.26 15.89
C LYS A 84 -0.88 10.97 16.52
N SER A 85 -0.01 10.25 15.80
CA SER A 85 0.67 9.04 16.28
C SER A 85 2.16 9.27 16.56
N VAL A 86 2.61 10.52 16.47
CA VAL A 86 3.93 10.99 16.91
C VAL A 86 3.70 12.03 18.01
N GLU A 87 3.14 11.58 19.14
CA GLU A 87 3.15 12.28 20.43
C GLU A 87 3.33 11.24 21.54
#